data_AF-A0A803MDG3-F1
#
_entry.id   AF-A0A803MDG3-F1
#
_cell.length_a   1.000
_cell.length_b   1.000
_cell.length_c   1.000
_cell.angle_alpha   90.00
_cell.angle_beta   90.00
_cell.angle_gamma   90.00
#
_symmetry.space_group_name_H-M   'P 1'
#
loop_
_entity.id
_entity.type
_entity.pdbx_description
1 polymer ?
#
loop_
_entity_poly.entity_id
_entity_poly.type
_entity_poly.pdbx_seq_one_letter_code
_entity_poly.pdbx_strand_id
1 'polypeptide(L)'
;MWPDLIQKAKENGLDVIQTYVFWNGHEPSPGKIENEYGPVEWEIGAPGKAYTKWAAQMAEGLNAGVPWIMCKQDDAPGDVINTCNGFYCENFVPNSKSKPKMWTENWTGWYTKFGGAVPYRPAEDVAFSVARFIQNGGSFVNYYMFHGGTNFGNTAGRFVATSYDYDAPLDEYGLPREPKYTHLKNLHRAIKMCEPALVFADARVTKLGKNQEAHVYSSNSGSCAAFLANYDTQWSVKVTFSGTQYELPPWSISILPDCKKEVYNTARVSAPRYHAKMTPISGFSWQSYIDETPTADDDSTFSGSGLYEQLNVTRDNSDYLWYMTDVTVKTSEEPILTVMSAGHTLHVFVNGQFQGTAYGSLEKPQLTFSQKVPLRAGLNKISLLSAAVGLANVGAHFERYNQGVLGPVTLQGLREGTWDLTRSKWSYKVGMKGEQLGLHTISGSSSVEWEQSAVAQKQPLTWYKTTFNAPVRSDPLAIDMSSMGKGQMWINGESIGRHWPANKASGKCGQCNYAGTFTETKCLGDCGKPSQRWYHVPRSWLKPSGNLLVVFEEMGGDPRGISLVKRTAK
;
A
#
# COMPACT_ATOMS: atom_id res chain seq x y z
N MET A 1 13.71 16.19 0.60
CA MET A 1 12.82 15.25 1.30
C MET A 1 13.63 14.34 2.21
N TRP A 2 14.50 13.45 1.69
CA TRP A 2 15.28 12.50 2.49
C TRP A 2 16.08 13.07 3.67
N PRO A 3 16.84 14.18 3.54
CA PRO A 3 17.58 14.71 4.69
C PRO A 3 16.68 15.09 5.87
N ASP A 4 15.50 15.65 5.59
CA ASP A 4 14.51 16.04 6.59
C ASP A 4 13.84 14.82 7.25
N LEU A 5 13.51 13.80 6.45
CA LEU A 5 12.97 12.52 6.98
C LEU A 5 13.98 11.82 7.90
N ILE A 6 15.24 11.73 7.48
CA ILE A 6 16.32 11.10 8.26
C ILE A 6 16.58 11.90 9.53
N GLN A 7 16.59 13.24 9.45
CA GLN A 7 16.76 14.10 10.61
C GLN A 7 15.65 13.87 11.64
N LYS A 8 14.38 13.83 11.21
CA LYS A 8 13.24 13.51 12.09
C LYS A 8 13.32 12.10 12.68
N ALA A 9 13.71 11.10 11.89
CA ALA A 9 13.92 9.74 12.38
C ALA A 9 14.99 9.69 13.48
N LYS A 10 16.13 10.36 13.27
CA LYS A 10 17.19 10.50 14.27
C LYS A 10 16.73 11.25 15.51
N GLU A 11 15.96 12.34 15.34
CA GLU A 11 15.36 13.09 16.46
C GLU A 11 14.33 12.28 17.24
N ASN A 12 13.72 11.26 16.63
CA ASN A 12 12.85 10.29 17.30
C ASN A 12 13.64 9.25 18.12
N GLY A 13 14.96 9.16 17.94
CA GLY A 13 15.83 8.21 18.63
C GLY A 13 16.03 6.89 17.87
N LEU A 14 15.83 6.88 16.56
CA LEU A 14 16.20 5.72 15.74
C LEU A 14 17.72 5.70 15.50
N ASP A 15 18.34 4.56 15.78
CA ASP A 15 19.79 4.34 15.61
C ASP A 15 20.13 3.65 14.26
N VAL A 16 19.13 3.06 13.59
CA VAL A 16 19.28 2.34 12.31
C VAL A 16 18.12 2.73 11.39
N ILE A 17 18.42 2.90 10.10
CA ILE A 17 17.43 3.05 9.04
C ILE A 17 17.53 1.84 8.13
N GLN A 18 16.47 1.03 8.10
CA GLN A 18 16.30 -0.01 7.08
C GLN A 18 15.55 0.61 5.90
N THR A 19 16.17 0.60 4.71
CA THR A 19 15.49 0.95 3.46
C THR A 19 15.08 -0.32 2.75
N TYR A 20 13.79 -0.47 2.49
CA TYR A 20 13.28 -1.47 1.55
C TYR A 20 13.33 -0.84 0.16
N VAL A 21 13.98 -1.47 -0.81
CA VAL A 21 13.71 -1.16 -2.21
C VAL A 21 12.57 -2.06 -2.63
N PHE A 22 11.63 -1.54 -3.42
CA PHE A 22 10.49 -2.32 -3.90
C PHE A 22 10.96 -3.61 -4.59
N TRP A 23 10.21 -4.69 -4.39
CA TRP A 23 10.58 -6.05 -4.84
C TRP A 23 10.90 -6.12 -6.34
N ASN A 24 10.20 -5.35 -7.17
CA ASN A 24 10.47 -5.20 -8.61
C ASN A 24 11.86 -4.60 -8.94
N GLY A 25 12.48 -3.87 -8.01
CA GLY A 25 13.85 -3.38 -8.12
C GLY A 25 14.90 -4.32 -7.49
N HIS A 26 14.50 -5.16 -6.52
CA HIS A 26 15.37 -6.15 -5.88
C HIS A 26 15.51 -7.43 -6.68
N GLU A 27 14.48 -7.80 -7.44
CA GLU A 27 14.47 -9.03 -8.22
C GLU A 27 14.33 -8.74 -9.72
N PRO A 28 15.42 -8.33 -10.41
CA PRO A 28 15.40 -8.15 -11.86
C PRO A 28 15.18 -9.47 -12.61
N SER A 29 15.19 -10.61 -11.92
CA SER A 29 14.82 -11.92 -12.47
C SER A 29 14.20 -12.78 -11.36
N PRO A 30 13.03 -13.42 -11.58
CA PRO A 30 12.31 -14.19 -10.56
C PRO A 30 13.18 -15.19 -9.77
N GLY A 31 13.01 -15.26 -8.45
CA GLY A 31 13.60 -16.25 -7.54
C GLY A 31 15.04 -16.03 -7.09
N LYS A 32 15.55 -14.80 -7.00
CA LYS A 32 16.94 -14.46 -6.64
C LYS A 32 17.13 -13.80 -5.28
N ILE A 33 16.11 -13.19 -4.66
CA ILE A 33 16.22 -12.52 -3.35
C ILE A 33 14.96 -12.76 -2.51
N GLU A 34 15.13 -13.06 -1.22
CA GLU A 34 14.03 -13.46 -0.35
C GLU A 34 13.50 -12.42 0.64
N ASN A 35 12.24 -12.61 1.02
CA ASN A 35 11.55 -11.93 2.13
C ASN A 35 10.33 -12.75 2.58
N GLU A 36 10.26 -13.13 3.86
CA GLU A 36 9.19 -13.98 4.42
C GLU A 36 8.99 -15.32 3.68
N TYR A 37 10.08 -16.00 3.31
CA TYR A 37 10.01 -17.22 2.49
C TYR A 37 9.50 -18.45 3.24
N GLY A 38 9.70 -18.56 4.56
CA GLY A 38 9.39 -19.78 5.33
C GLY A 38 7.98 -20.35 5.09
N PRO A 39 6.90 -19.54 5.08
CA PRO A 39 5.56 -20.01 4.69
C PRO A 39 5.48 -20.58 3.27
N VAL A 40 6.16 -19.96 2.30
CA VAL A 40 6.22 -20.44 0.90
C VAL A 40 7.03 -21.73 0.81
N GLU A 41 8.19 -21.79 1.48
CA GLU A 41 9.00 -22.99 1.59
C GLU A 41 8.19 -24.18 2.13
N TRP A 42 7.41 -23.95 3.19
CA TRP A 42 6.55 -24.98 3.77
C TRP A 42 5.56 -25.52 2.75
N GLU A 43 4.95 -24.64 1.94
CA GLU A 43 3.98 -25.02 0.91
C GLU A 43 4.63 -25.79 -0.26
N ILE A 44 5.79 -25.34 -0.74
CA ILE A 44 6.43 -25.96 -1.92
C ILE A 44 7.34 -27.15 -1.56
N GLY A 45 7.66 -27.35 -0.28
CA GLY A 45 8.32 -28.54 0.23
C GLY A 45 9.83 -28.63 -0.06
N ALA A 46 10.29 -29.80 -0.51
CA ALA A 46 11.73 -30.09 -0.66
C ALA A 46 12.49 -29.13 -1.60
N PRO A 47 11.92 -28.66 -2.73
CA PRO A 47 12.53 -27.60 -3.53
C PRO A 47 12.76 -26.30 -2.76
N GLY A 48 11.81 -25.89 -1.92
CA GLY A 48 11.94 -24.71 -1.05
C GLY A 48 13.08 -24.86 -0.07
N LYS A 49 13.18 -26.01 0.60
CA LYS A 49 14.31 -26.33 1.50
C LYS A 49 15.67 -26.26 0.83
N ALA A 50 15.77 -26.73 -0.41
CA ALA A 50 17.01 -26.65 -1.18
C ALA A 50 17.33 -25.19 -1.55
N TYR A 51 16.31 -24.42 -1.91
CA TYR A 51 16.43 -23.01 -2.23
C TYR A 51 16.84 -22.16 -1.03
N THR A 52 16.20 -22.31 0.14
CA THR A 52 16.54 -21.61 1.39
C THR A 52 18.01 -21.79 1.74
N LYS A 53 18.51 -23.03 1.62
CA LYS A 53 19.95 -23.33 1.82
C LYS A 53 20.84 -22.63 0.81
N TRP A 54 20.48 -22.68 -0.47
CA TRP A 54 21.23 -22.01 -1.53
C TRP A 54 21.29 -20.49 -1.34
N ALA A 55 20.15 -19.86 -1.04
CA ALA A 55 20.05 -18.40 -0.90
C ALA A 55 20.90 -17.90 0.28
N ALA A 56 20.81 -18.57 1.42
CA ALA A 56 21.62 -18.25 2.59
C ALA A 56 23.13 -18.44 2.34
N GLN A 57 23.53 -19.58 1.76
CA GLN A 57 24.93 -19.85 1.43
C GLN A 57 25.50 -18.86 0.41
N MET A 58 24.70 -18.47 -0.58
CA MET A 58 25.07 -17.46 -1.56
C MET A 58 25.31 -16.11 -0.88
N ALA A 59 24.40 -15.67 -0.02
CA ALA A 59 24.51 -14.40 0.70
C ALA A 59 25.72 -14.37 1.64
N GLU A 60 25.93 -15.41 2.45
CA GLU A 60 27.11 -15.54 3.31
C GLU A 60 28.41 -15.54 2.51
N GLY A 61 28.43 -16.22 1.35
CA GLY A 61 29.58 -16.27 0.43
C GLY A 61 29.98 -14.92 -0.18
N LEU A 62 29.12 -13.90 -0.13
CA LEU A 62 29.46 -12.53 -0.54
C LEU A 62 30.43 -11.83 0.43
N ASN A 63 30.66 -12.39 1.62
CA ASN A 63 31.60 -11.86 2.62
C ASN A 63 31.41 -10.37 2.93
N ALA A 64 30.16 -9.95 3.14
CA ALA A 64 29.80 -8.55 3.39
C ALA A 64 30.42 -7.93 4.66
N GLY A 65 31.02 -8.75 5.54
CA GLY A 65 31.63 -8.30 6.79
C GLY A 65 30.63 -7.94 7.91
N VAL A 66 29.34 -8.18 7.69
CA VAL A 66 28.24 -7.95 8.64
C VAL A 66 27.26 -9.14 8.62
N PRO A 67 26.48 -9.37 9.69
CA PRO A 67 25.52 -10.48 9.73
C PRO A 67 24.41 -10.35 8.69
N TRP A 68 23.93 -11.50 8.20
CA TRP A 68 22.72 -11.62 7.37
C TRP A 68 21.50 -11.98 8.21
N ILE A 69 20.33 -11.55 7.76
CA ILE A 69 19.04 -11.83 8.42
C ILE A 69 18.02 -12.37 7.41
N MET A 70 17.11 -13.23 7.88
CA MET A 70 15.94 -13.70 7.11
C MET A 70 14.68 -13.63 7.98
N CYS A 71 13.68 -12.87 7.55
CA CYS A 71 12.42 -12.73 8.27
C CYS A 71 11.48 -13.92 8.02
N LYS A 72 10.75 -14.34 9.06
CA LYS A 72 9.83 -15.50 9.04
C LYS A 72 10.46 -16.78 8.46
N GLN A 73 11.73 -17.03 8.80
CA GLN A 73 12.48 -18.19 8.33
C GLN A 73 12.98 -19.06 9.48
N ASP A 74 12.12 -19.91 10.05
CA ASP A 74 12.45 -20.65 11.27
C ASP A 74 13.67 -21.58 11.13
N ASP A 75 13.92 -22.11 9.93
CA ASP A 75 15.06 -22.98 9.63
C ASP A 75 16.22 -22.28 8.90
N ALA A 76 16.35 -20.96 9.05
CA ALA A 76 17.46 -20.20 8.48
C ALA A 76 18.82 -20.84 8.84
N PRO A 77 19.62 -21.27 7.84
CA PRO A 77 20.83 -22.07 8.06
C PRO A 77 22.03 -21.20 8.46
N GLY A 78 23.09 -21.83 8.94
CA GLY A 78 24.37 -21.16 9.20
C GLY A 78 24.26 -20.05 10.25
N ASP A 79 24.96 -18.96 9.99
CA ASP A 79 25.03 -17.78 10.85
C ASP A 79 23.91 -16.77 10.55
N VAL A 80 23.12 -17.00 9.50
CA VAL A 80 21.95 -16.18 9.17
C VAL A 80 20.96 -16.14 10.33
N ILE A 81 20.60 -14.94 10.77
CA ILE A 81 19.71 -14.73 11.92
C ILE A 81 18.26 -14.74 11.42
N ASN A 82 17.45 -15.68 11.90
CA ASN A 82 16.02 -15.63 11.65
C ASN A 82 15.35 -14.54 12.51
N THR A 83 14.41 -13.81 11.93
CA THR A 83 13.75 -12.67 12.58
C THR A 83 12.24 -12.77 12.51
N CYS A 84 11.56 -11.98 13.35
CA CYS A 84 10.10 -11.94 13.42
C CYS A 84 9.51 -10.70 12.74
N ASN A 85 8.33 -10.87 12.16
CA ASN A 85 7.48 -9.82 11.60
C ASN A 85 6.06 -9.96 12.18
N GLY A 86 5.38 -8.86 12.48
CA GLY A 86 4.03 -8.90 13.02
C GLY A 86 3.62 -7.65 13.77
N PHE A 87 2.41 -7.67 14.35
CA PHE A 87 1.98 -6.68 15.33
C PHE A 87 2.64 -6.88 16.70
N TYR A 88 2.98 -8.12 17.04
CA TYR A 88 3.64 -8.52 18.27
C TYR A 88 4.60 -9.69 18.01
N CYS A 89 5.80 -9.62 18.58
CA CYS A 89 6.85 -10.64 18.47
C CYS A 89 7.45 -11.02 19.83
N GLU A 90 6.77 -10.72 20.94
CA GLU A 90 7.29 -10.92 22.29
C GLU A 90 7.61 -12.38 22.60
N ASN A 91 6.94 -13.33 21.94
CA ASN A 91 7.15 -14.77 22.12
C ASN A 91 8.06 -15.39 21.05
N PHE A 92 8.54 -14.61 20.07
CA PHE A 92 9.50 -15.10 19.10
C PHE A 92 10.79 -15.54 19.80
N VAL A 93 11.35 -16.67 19.37
CA VAL A 93 12.63 -17.19 19.81
C VAL A 93 13.45 -17.51 18.56
N PRO A 94 14.68 -16.98 18.43
CA PRO A 94 15.54 -17.31 17.30
C PRO A 94 15.89 -18.81 17.31
N ASN A 95 16.26 -19.35 16.14
CA ASN A 95 16.49 -20.78 15.95
C ASN A 95 17.77 -21.32 16.62
N SER A 96 18.55 -20.43 17.25
CA SER A 96 19.68 -20.77 18.11
C SER A 96 19.80 -19.78 19.27
N LYS A 97 20.26 -20.26 20.43
CA LYS A 97 20.56 -19.43 21.61
C LYS A 97 21.73 -18.46 21.38
N SER A 98 22.56 -18.71 20.39
CA SER A 98 23.67 -17.81 20.02
C SER A 98 23.24 -16.61 19.16
N LYS A 99 21.99 -16.60 18.71
CA LYS A 99 21.45 -15.56 17.81
C LYS A 99 20.61 -14.56 18.60
N PRO A 100 20.69 -13.25 18.30
CA PRO A 100 19.88 -12.25 18.97
C PRO A 100 18.40 -12.36 18.56
N LYS A 101 17.51 -11.95 19.46
CA LYS A 101 16.08 -11.85 19.19
C LYS A 101 15.76 -10.53 18.49
N MET A 102 15.44 -10.61 17.20
CA MET A 102 15.23 -9.44 16.33
C MET A 102 13.83 -9.40 15.73
N TRP A 103 13.23 -8.21 15.73
CA TRP A 103 11.93 -7.92 15.14
C TRP A 103 12.08 -6.93 13.98
N THR A 104 12.02 -7.45 12.75
CA THR A 104 12.31 -6.71 11.52
C THR A 104 11.13 -5.90 10.99
N GLU A 105 9.89 -6.29 11.33
CA GLU A 105 8.70 -5.53 10.97
C GLU A 105 7.69 -5.46 12.12
N ASN A 106 7.81 -4.44 12.96
CA ASN A 106 6.74 -4.03 13.86
C ASN A 106 5.75 -3.18 13.08
N TRP A 107 4.61 -3.79 12.71
CA TRP A 107 3.63 -3.13 11.86
C TRP A 107 2.98 -1.94 12.54
N THR A 108 3.27 -0.71 12.09
CA THR A 108 2.79 0.53 12.71
C THR A 108 1.33 0.87 12.38
N GLY A 109 0.74 0.10 11.48
CA GLY A 109 -0.62 0.20 10.97
C GLY A 109 -0.80 -0.89 9.91
N TRP A 110 -1.38 -0.55 8.77
CA TRP A 110 -1.49 -1.46 7.62
C TRP A 110 -1.57 -0.66 6.32
N TYR A 111 -1.34 -1.30 5.17
CA TYR A 111 -1.44 -0.63 3.87
C TYR A 111 -2.90 -0.27 3.54
N THR A 112 -3.09 0.84 2.84
CA THR A 112 -4.38 1.19 2.26
C THR A 112 -4.54 0.48 0.92
N LYS A 113 -5.72 -0.08 0.67
CA LYS A 113 -6.10 -0.65 -0.65
C LYS A 113 -7.23 0.17 -1.27
N PHE A 114 -7.29 0.26 -2.59
CA PHE A 114 -8.44 0.84 -3.26
C PHE A 114 -9.72 0.06 -2.91
N GLY A 115 -10.74 0.78 -2.44
CA GLY A 115 -12.00 0.20 -1.92
C GLY A 115 -11.98 -0.27 -0.46
N GLY A 116 -10.82 -0.23 0.20
CA GLY A 116 -10.69 -0.53 1.63
C GLY A 116 -10.81 0.71 2.52
N ALA A 117 -11.31 0.52 3.75
CA ALA A 117 -11.16 1.48 4.83
C ALA A 117 -9.69 1.70 5.20
N VAL A 118 -9.35 2.90 5.69
CA VAL A 118 -7.98 3.29 6.03
C VAL A 118 -7.61 2.71 7.40
N PRO A 119 -6.64 1.78 7.50
CA PRO A 119 -6.27 1.18 8.77
C PRO A 119 -5.39 2.12 9.60
N TYR A 120 -5.53 2.08 10.92
CA TYR A 120 -4.65 2.79 11.84
C TYR A 120 -4.40 1.97 13.10
N ARG A 121 -3.25 2.14 13.75
CA ARG A 121 -2.89 1.42 14.98
C ARG A 121 -2.60 2.42 16.11
N PRO A 122 -3.26 2.32 17.27
CA PRO A 122 -3.04 3.23 18.39
C PRO A 122 -1.56 3.30 18.82
N ALA A 123 -1.09 4.50 19.12
CA ALA A 123 0.29 4.73 19.56
C ALA A 123 0.63 3.94 20.83
N GLU A 124 -0.34 3.83 21.73
CA GLU A 124 -0.26 3.11 22.99
C GLU A 124 0.00 1.61 22.77
N ASP A 125 -0.67 1.01 21.77
CA ASP A 125 -0.50 -0.41 21.45
C ASP A 125 0.85 -0.67 20.76
N VAL A 126 1.30 0.22 19.86
CA VAL A 126 2.66 0.12 19.28
C VAL A 126 3.71 0.23 20.39
N ALA A 127 3.56 1.18 21.31
CA ALA A 127 4.48 1.33 22.43
C ALA A 127 4.46 0.10 23.35
N PHE A 128 3.27 -0.43 23.65
CA PHE A 128 3.11 -1.65 24.42
C PHE A 128 3.78 -2.84 23.75
N SER A 129 3.60 -3.04 22.44
CA SER A 129 4.18 -4.17 21.72
C SER A 129 5.71 -4.13 21.75
N VAL A 130 6.30 -2.95 21.55
CA VAL A 130 7.77 -2.75 21.65
C VAL A 130 8.25 -3.02 23.07
N ALA A 131 7.65 -2.42 24.09
CA ALA A 131 8.05 -2.62 25.48
C ALA A 131 7.93 -4.10 25.89
N ARG A 132 6.88 -4.79 25.42
CA ARG A 132 6.67 -6.22 25.67
C ARG A 132 7.71 -7.11 25.00
N PHE A 133 8.20 -6.72 23.83
CA PHE A 133 9.29 -7.39 23.15
C PHE A 133 10.63 -7.17 23.86
N ILE A 134 10.97 -5.91 24.18
CA ILE A 134 12.23 -5.54 24.84
C ILE A 134 12.33 -6.13 26.24
N GLN A 135 11.27 -6.08 27.04
CA GLN A 135 11.28 -6.66 28.40
C GLN A 135 11.56 -8.17 28.41
N ASN A 136 11.31 -8.86 27.28
CA ASN A 136 11.48 -10.30 27.12
C ASN A 136 12.68 -10.63 26.22
N GLY A 137 13.80 -9.91 26.42
CA GLY A 137 15.09 -10.18 25.78
C GLY A 137 15.20 -9.73 24.32
N GLY A 138 14.23 -8.98 23.80
CA GLY A 138 14.32 -8.41 22.47
C GLY A 138 15.41 -7.34 22.38
N SER A 139 16.23 -7.37 21.32
CA SER A 139 17.40 -6.48 21.19
C SER A 139 17.40 -5.62 19.91
N PHE A 140 16.47 -5.89 18.98
CA PHE A 140 16.29 -5.10 17.76
C PHE A 140 14.80 -5.01 17.43
N VAL A 141 14.29 -3.80 17.19
CA VAL A 141 12.93 -3.56 16.71
C VAL A 141 12.97 -2.53 15.60
N ASN A 142 12.41 -2.86 14.44
CA ASN A 142 12.23 -1.95 13.32
C ASN A 142 10.75 -1.68 13.07
N TYR A 143 10.38 -0.41 12.92
CA TYR A 143 9.02 0.01 12.60
C TYR A 143 8.76 -0.13 11.10
N TYR A 144 7.84 -1.02 10.74
CA TYR A 144 7.33 -1.14 9.38
C TYR A 144 5.92 -0.52 9.32
N MET A 145 5.74 0.72 8.88
CA MET A 145 6.73 1.68 8.41
C MET A 145 6.99 2.77 9.46
N PHE A 146 8.22 3.27 9.51
CA PHE A 146 8.50 4.54 10.20
C PHE A 146 8.09 5.75 9.35
N HIS A 147 8.33 5.67 8.05
CA HIS A 147 7.75 6.52 7.01
C HIS A 147 7.34 5.61 5.86
N GLY A 148 6.05 5.57 5.52
CA GLY A 148 5.57 4.72 4.44
C GLY A 148 5.58 5.41 3.07
N GLY A 149 5.12 6.66 3.00
CA GLY A 149 5.23 7.50 1.80
C GLY A 149 4.15 7.23 0.74
N THR A 150 4.56 7.26 -0.54
CA THR A 150 3.66 7.21 -1.70
C THR A 150 4.23 6.25 -2.76
N ASN A 151 3.37 5.40 -3.32
CA ASN A 151 3.66 4.54 -4.47
C ASN A 151 3.55 5.35 -5.77
N PHE A 152 4.57 6.14 -6.09
CA PHE A 152 4.62 6.93 -7.33
C PHE A 152 4.70 6.05 -8.58
N GLY A 153 4.23 6.55 -9.72
CA GLY A 153 4.23 5.80 -10.97
C GLY A 153 3.44 4.49 -10.90
N ASN A 154 4.00 3.44 -11.49
CA ASN A 154 3.44 2.09 -11.50
C ASN A 154 4.15 1.15 -10.50
N THR A 155 4.38 1.61 -9.26
CA THR A 155 5.16 0.84 -8.26
C THR A 155 4.31 0.12 -7.21
N ALA A 156 3.00 0.40 -7.15
CA ALA A 156 2.10 -0.21 -6.19
C ALA A 156 1.81 -1.69 -6.53
N GLY A 157 1.74 -2.54 -5.50
CA GLY A 157 1.20 -3.89 -5.62
C GLY A 157 -0.30 -3.89 -5.98
N ARG A 158 -0.83 -5.09 -6.30
CA ARG A 158 -2.21 -5.27 -6.75
C ARG A 158 -3.19 -4.60 -5.79
N PHE A 159 -4.08 -3.74 -6.29
CA PHE A 159 -5.06 -2.96 -5.54
C PHE A 159 -4.51 -2.10 -4.37
N VAL A 160 -3.21 -2.06 -4.12
CA VAL A 160 -2.61 -1.17 -3.12
C VAL A 160 -2.81 0.27 -3.59
N ALA A 161 -3.24 1.13 -2.67
CA ALA A 161 -3.48 2.52 -2.99
C ALA A 161 -2.17 3.25 -3.32
N THR A 162 -2.29 4.42 -3.95
CA THR A 162 -1.13 5.27 -4.23
C THR A 162 -0.52 5.80 -2.93
N SER A 163 -1.33 6.06 -1.90
CA SER A 163 -0.85 6.35 -0.55
C SER A 163 -0.35 5.07 0.11
N TYR A 164 0.88 5.11 0.64
CA TYR A 164 1.45 4.06 1.49
C TYR A 164 1.68 4.59 2.91
N ASP A 165 0.79 5.47 3.41
CA ASP A 165 0.92 6.15 4.71
C ASP A 165 1.18 5.20 5.90
N TYR A 166 0.52 4.03 5.89
CA TYR A 166 0.68 2.95 6.89
C TYR A 166 0.34 3.35 8.34
N ASP A 167 -0.27 4.52 8.55
CA ASP A 167 -0.39 5.16 9.87
C ASP A 167 0.98 5.33 10.57
N ALA A 168 2.03 5.52 9.77
CA ALA A 168 3.41 5.58 10.23
C ALA A 168 3.68 6.81 11.14
N PRO A 169 4.68 6.74 12.03
CA PRO A 169 5.13 7.86 12.86
C PRO A 169 5.47 9.14 12.07
N LEU A 170 6.00 9.01 10.85
CA LEU A 170 6.02 10.07 9.85
C LEU A 170 4.98 9.74 8.78
N ASP A 171 4.01 10.62 8.58
CA ASP A 171 2.93 10.40 7.62
C ASP A 171 3.44 10.38 6.16
N GLU A 172 2.56 10.07 5.21
CA GLU A 172 2.85 10.05 3.76
C GLU A 172 3.61 11.29 3.27
N TYR A 173 3.36 12.44 3.90
CA TYR A 173 3.89 13.75 3.51
C TYR A 173 5.16 14.14 4.29
N GLY A 174 5.66 13.25 5.15
CA GLY A 174 6.84 13.46 5.97
C GLY A 174 6.60 14.33 7.21
N LEU A 175 5.35 14.55 7.62
CA LEU A 175 5.04 15.26 8.85
C LEU A 175 4.99 14.28 10.04
N PRO A 176 5.48 14.68 11.23
CA PRO A 176 5.25 13.93 12.45
C PRO A 176 3.77 13.67 12.71
N ARG A 177 3.41 12.39 12.87
CA ARG A 177 2.06 11.95 13.22
C ARG A 177 1.91 11.93 14.73
N GLU A 178 1.33 12.98 15.29
CA GLU A 178 1.08 13.05 16.72
C GLU A 178 -0.26 12.40 17.12
N PRO A 179 -0.32 11.69 18.26
CA PRO A 179 0.72 11.59 19.29
C PRO A 179 1.75 10.47 19.05
N LYS A 180 1.61 9.66 18.00
CA LYS A 180 2.43 8.45 17.78
C LYS A 180 3.93 8.76 17.72
N TYR A 181 4.31 9.77 16.97
CA TYR A 181 5.71 10.20 16.83
C TYR A 181 6.34 10.53 18.18
N THR A 182 5.76 11.47 18.95
CA THR A 182 6.35 11.87 20.23
C THR A 182 6.20 10.80 21.30
N HIS A 183 5.13 10.00 21.28
CA HIS A 183 4.96 8.89 22.23
C HIS A 183 6.04 7.82 22.08
N LEU A 184 6.36 7.43 20.84
CA LEU A 184 7.44 6.49 20.55
C LEU A 184 8.82 7.10 20.82
N LYS A 185 9.02 8.40 20.54
CA LYS A 185 10.25 9.11 20.93
C LYS A 185 10.52 9.02 22.43
N ASN A 186 9.48 9.18 23.25
CA ASN A 186 9.60 9.09 24.70
C ASN A 186 9.85 7.64 25.17
N LEU A 187 9.26 6.65 24.50
CA LEU A 187 9.59 5.24 24.70
C LEU A 187 11.08 4.96 24.42
N HIS A 188 11.60 5.41 23.27
CA HIS A 188 13.01 5.19 22.91
C HIS A 188 13.96 5.81 23.94
N ARG A 189 13.64 7.02 24.42
CA ARG A 189 14.40 7.65 25.52
C ARG A 189 14.39 6.81 26.79
N ALA A 190 13.24 6.26 27.19
CA ALA A 190 13.13 5.39 28.35
C ALA A 190 13.95 4.08 28.17
N ILE A 191 13.91 3.48 26.98
CA ILE A 191 14.72 2.29 26.65
C ILE A 191 16.22 2.62 26.70
N LYS A 192 16.65 3.75 26.15
CA LYS A 192 18.06 4.19 26.20
C LYS A 192 18.56 4.41 27.63
N MET A 193 17.71 4.91 28.53
CA MET A 193 18.07 4.97 29.95
C MET A 193 18.25 3.57 30.59
N CYS A 194 17.59 2.54 30.06
CA CYS A 194 17.71 1.16 30.52
C CYS A 194 18.87 0.40 29.86
N GLU A 195 19.42 0.91 28.75
CA GLU A 195 20.41 0.22 27.90
C GLU A 195 21.60 -0.39 28.69
N PRO A 196 22.23 0.31 29.66
CA PRO A 196 23.34 -0.27 30.43
C PRO A 196 22.97 -1.52 31.24
N ALA A 197 21.70 -1.69 31.63
CA ALA A 197 21.21 -2.89 32.30
C ALA A 197 20.78 -3.96 31.28
N LEU A 198 20.11 -3.53 30.20
CA LEU A 198 19.60 -4.41 29.14
C LEU A 198 20.71 -5.18 28.41
N VAL A 199 21.87 -4.55 28.16
CA VAL A 199 22.98 -5.18 27.41
C VAL A 199 23.90 -6.06 28.27
N PHE A 200 23.70 -6.07 29.59
CA PHE A 200 24.58 -6.78 30.53
C PHE A 200 23.93 -7.97 31.23
N ALA A 201 22.59 -8.01 31.29
CA ALA A 201 21.86 -9.02 32.03
C ALA A 201 20.70 -9.59 31.20
N ASP A 202 20.27 -10.80 31.55
CA ASP A 202 19.00 -11.36 31.09
C ASP A 202 17.85 -10.93 32.00
N ALA A 203 16.63 -10.95 31.47
CA ALA A 203 15.43 -10.62 32.22
C ALA A 203 15.15 -11.67 33.31
N ARG A 204 15.01 -11.23 34.56
CA ARG A 204 14.39 -12.00 35.64
C ARG A 204 12.91 -11.65 35.76
N VAL A 205 12.05 -12.63 35.51
CA VAL A 205 10.58 -12.45 35.57
C VAL A 205 10.06 -12.74 36.98
N THR A 206 9.23 -11.85 37.51
CA THR A 206 8.53 -12.00 38.80
C THR A 206 7.05 -11.70 38.62
N LYS A 207 6.17 -12.57 39.14
CA LYS A 207 4.72 -12.31 39.13
C LYS A 207 4.39 -11.24 40.18
N LEU A 208 3.67 -10.21 39.76
CA LEU A 208 3.14 -9.15 40.63
C LEU A 208 1.64 -9.33 40.94
N GLY A 209 0.95 -10.11 40.11
CA GLY A 209 -0.48 -10.37 40.23
C GLY A 209 -0.92 -11.46 39.24
N LYS A 210 -2.23 -11.58 39.01
CA LYS A 210 -2.79 -12.59 38.09
C LYS A 210 -2.36 -12.36 36.65
N ASN A 211 -2.39 -11.10 36.20
CA ASN A 211 -2.05 -10.67 34.84
C ASN A 211 -0.94 -9.60 34.85
N GLN A 212 -0.14 -9.55 35.93
CA GLN A 212 0.89 -8.52 36.12
C GLN A 212 2.24 -9.16 36.40
N GLU A 213 3.27 -8.63 35.76
CA GLU A 213 4.65 -9.14 35.84
C GLU A 213 5.64 -7.99 35.98
N ALA A 214 6.75 -8.26 36.66
CA ALA A 214 7.96 -7.46 36.60
C ALA A 214 9.03 -8.23 35.81
N HIS A 215 9.62 -7.59 34.81
CA HIS A 215 10.81 -8.08 34.10
C HIS A 215 11.98 -7.20 34.53
N VAL A 216 12.94 -7.77 35.25
CA VAL A 216 14.04 -7.02 35.89
C VAL A 216 15.37 -7.43 35.28
N TYR A 217 16.11 -6.43 34.81
CA TYR A 217 17.49 -6.53 34.33
C TYR A 217 18.38 -5.91 35.40
N SER A 218 19.26 -6.70 36.00
CA SER A 218 20.16 -6.21 37.05
C SER A 218 21.56 -6.75 36.86
N SER A 219 22.56 -5.87 36.90
CA SER A 219 23.97 -6.23 36.84
C SER A 219 24.60 -6.26 38.23
N ASN A 220 25.70 -7.02 38.37
CA ASN A 220 26.52 -7.01 39.57
C ASN A 220 27.24 -5.65 39.80
N SER A 221 27.33 -4.80 38.77
CA SER A 221 27.87 -3.44 38.85
C SER A 221 26.86 -2.39 39.34
N GLY A 222 25.62 -2.81 39.63
CA GLY A 222 24.59 -1.98 40.26
C GLY A 222 23.61 -1.30 39.30
N SER A 223 23.73 -1.49 37.98
CA SER A 223 22.69 -1.04 37.04
C SER A 223 21.45 -1.92 37.17
N CYS A 224 20.27 -1.31 37.18
CA CYS A 224 18.99 -2.02 37.32
C CYS A 224 17.91 -1.34 36.49
N ALA A 225 17.27 -2.06 35.58
CA ALA A 225 16.07 -1.62 34.87
C ALA A 225 14.92 -2.59 35.10
N ALA A 226 13.70 -2.07 35.27
CA ALA A 226 12.50 -2.88 35.45
C ALA A 226 11.38 -2.44 34.51
N PHE A 227 10.66 -3.43 33.98
CA PHE A 227 9.43 -3.26 33.21
C PHE A 227 8.28 -3.88 33.99
N LEU A 228 7.30 -3.07 34.36
CA LEU A 228 6.12 -3.52 35.12
C LEU A 228 4.93 -3.58 34.18
N ALA A 229 4.50 -4.80 33.84
CA ALA A 229 3.47 -5.06 32.85
C ALA A 229 2.11 -5.32 33.50
N ASN A 230 1.06 -4.78 32.89
CA ASN A 230 -0.33 -5.17 33.12
C ASN A 230 -0.95 -5.65 31.80
N TYR A 231 -1.22 -6.95 31.71
CA TYR A 231 -1.84 -7.56 30.53
C TYR A 231 -3.37 -7.57 30.58
N ASP A 232 -3.98 -7.10 31.69
CA ASP A 232 -5.43 -6.92 31.75
C ASP A 232 -5.85 -5.87 30.71
N THR A 233 -6.89 -6.16 29.93
CA THR A 233 -7.33 -5.30 28.82
C THR A 233 -8.43 -4.32 29.23
N GLN A 234 -8.93 -4.42 30.46
CA GLN A 234 -10.09 -3.67 30.94
C GLN A 234 -9.76 -2.81 32.15
N TRP A 235 -8.92 -3.28 33.08
CA TRP A 235 -8.77 -2.67 34.40
C TRP A 235 -7.36 -2.19 34.70
N SER A 236 -7.28 -0.99 35.28
CA SER A 236 -6.07 -0.51 35.95
C SER A 236 -5.82 -1.33 37.22
N VAL A 237 -4.55 -1.66 37.49
CA VAL A 237 -4.16 -2.45 38.67
C VAL A 237 -3.03 -1.75 39.42
N LYS A 238 -3.13 -1.70 40.75
CA LYS A 238 -2.04 -1.27 41.61
C LYS A 238 -1.17 -2.47 41.98
N VAL A 239 0.13 -2.39 41.72
CA VAL A 239 1.13 -3.41 42.07
C VAL A 239 2.16 -2.83 43.04
N THR A 240 2.77 -3.67 43.86
CA THR A 240 3.89 -3.29 44.71
C THR A 240 5.18 -3.89 44.15
N PHE A 241 6.16 -3.03 43.86
CA PHE A 241 7.48 -3.43 43.38
C PHE A 241 8.56 -2.70 44.19
N SER A 242 9.50 -3.44 44.78
CA SER A 242 10.57 -2.90 45.63
C SER A 242 10.08 -1.95 46.75
N GLY A 243 8.91 -2.26 47.35
CA GLY A 243 8.29 -1.48 48.42
C GLY A 243 7.49 -0.25 47.97
N THR A 244 7.50 0.08 46.68
CA THR A 244 6.74 1.21 46.11
C THR A 244 5.50 0.72 45.37
N GLN A 245 4.39 1.47 45.46
CA GLN A 245 3.18 1.17 44.69
C GLN A 245 3.19 1.86 43.33
N TYR A 246 2.85 1.11 42.28
CA TYR A 246 2.68 1.61 40.92
C TYR A 246 1.28 1.28 40.44
N GLU A 247 0.60 2.26 39.85
CA GLU A 247 -0.66 2.05 39.17
C GLU A 247 -0.39 1.81 37.69
N LEU A 248 -0.81 0.66 37.18
CA LEU A 248 -0.62 0.26 35.79
C LEU A 248 -1.97 0.30 35.07
N PRO A 249 -2.16 1.18 34.07
CA PRO A 249 -3.34 1.15 33.19
C PRO A 249 -3.55 -0.22 32.52
N PRO A 250 -4.75 -0.50 31.96
CA PRO A 250 -4.96 -1.69 31.15
C PRO A 250 -3.97 -1.74 29.98
N TRP A 251 -3.52 -2.94 29.61
CA TRP A 251 -2.69 -3.18 28.43
C TRP A 251 -1.48 -2.24 28.34
N SER A 252 -0.73 -2.15 29.44
CA SER A 252 0.35 -1.17 29.57
C SER A 252 1.59 -1.74 30.26
N ILE A 253 2.74 -1.13 29.96
CA ILE A 253 4.01 -1.42 30.61
C ILE A 253 4.61 -0.11 31.10
N SER A 254 4.96 -0.06 32.39
CA SER A 254 5.75 1.02 32.99
C SER A 254 7.24 0.69 32.96
N ILE A 255 8.08 1.67 32.60
CA ILE A 255 9.54 1.52 32.48
C ILE A 255 10.23 2.30 33.59
N LEU A 256 11.07 1.60 34.35
CA LEU A 256 11.82 2.10 35.50
C LEU A 256 13.33 1.86 35.25
N PRO A 257 14.06 2.84 34.70
CA PRO A 257 15.47 2.66 34.31
C PRO A 257 16.47 2.48 35.46
N ASP A 258 16.02 2.71 36.70
CA ASP A 258 16.77 2.54 37.95
C ASP A 258 16.07 1.55 38.91
N CYS A 259 15.07 0.81 38.42
CA CYS A 259 14.16 -0.04 39.19
C CYS A 259 13.37 0.69 40.30
N LYS A 260 13.29 2.03 40.28
CA LYS A 260 12.63 2.84 41.32
C LYS A 260 11.65 3.85 40.74
N LYS A 261 12.06 4.69 39.81
CA LYS A 261 11.21 5.77 39.30
C LYS A 261 10.64 5.40 37.93
N GLU A 262 9.31 5.40 37.82
CA GLU A 262 8.66 5.32 36.50
C GLU A 262 8.96 6.59 35.71
N VAL A 263 9.53 6.44 34.52
CA VAL A 263 9.78 7.55 33.59
C VAL A 263 8.84 7.55 32.39
N TYR A 264 8.18 6.41 32.15
CA TYR A 264 7.31 6.20 31.00
C TYR A 264 6.32 5.06 31.28
N ASN A 265 5.09 5.18 30.78
CA ASN A 265 4.13 4.09 30.69
C ASN A 265 3.50 4.10 29.28
N THR A 266 3.39 2.93 28.65
CA THR A 266 2.96 2.80 27.25
C THR A 266 1.53 3.28 26.97
N ALA A 267 0.66 3.37 27.99
CA ALA A 267 -0.71 3.87 27.86
C ALA A 267 -0.89 5.32 28.33
N ARG A 268 0.13 5.95 28.94
CA ARG A 268 0.08 7.35 29.40
C ARG A 268 0.66 8.29 28.35
N VAL A 269 -0.17 8.68 27.39
CA VAL A 269 0.23 9.60 26.31
C VAL A 269 0.28 11.04 26.81
N SER A 270 1.48 11.64 26.83
CA SER A 270 1.70 13.05 27.19
C SER A 270 1.88 13.98 25.98
N ALA A 271 1.96 13.41 24.79
CA ALA A 271 2.13 14.16 23.54
C ALA A 271 0.85 14.92 23.15
N PRO A 272 0.97 16.10 22.53
CA PRO A 272 -0.18 16.80 21.96
C PRO A 272 -0.86 15.96 20.88
N ARG A 273 -2.15 16.19 20.64
CA ARG A 273 -2.89 15.58 19.53
C ARG A 273 -3.14 16.63 18.47
N TYR A 274 -2.60 16.43 17.28
CA TYR A 274 -2.85 17.30 16.13
C TYR A 274 -3.59 16.51 15.05
N HIS A 275 -4.65 17.12 14.51
CA HIS A 275 -5.32 16.58 13.35
C HIS A 275 -4.81 17.29 12.10
N ALA A 276 -4.16 16.53 11.23
CA ALA A 276 -3.72 17.07 9.96
C ALA A 276 -4.91 17.58 9.15
N LYS A 277 -4.78 18.77 8.56
CA LYS A 277 -5.79 19.40 7.71
C LYS A 277 -5.28 19.50 6.29
N MET A 278 -6.18 19.21 5.34
CA MET A 278 -5.97 19.45 3.92
C MET A 278 -6.81 20.67 3.53
N THR A 279 -6.16 21.78 3.20
CA THR A 279 -6.85 23.04 2.88
C THR A 279 -6.63 23.39 1.40
N PRO A 280 -7.70 23.57 0.60
CA PRO A 280 -7.59 24.03 -0.78
C PRO A 280 -6.87 25.38 -0.88
N ILE A 281 -6.01 25.52 -1.87
CA ILE A 281 -5.22 26.73 -2.12
C ILE A 281 -5.26 27.22 -3.57
N SER A 282 -5.65 26.36 -4.52
CA SER A 282 -5.91 26.78 -5.90
C SER A 282 -6.90 25.86 -6.60
N GLY A 283 -7.73 26.45 -7.47
CA GLY A 283 -8.43 25.74 -8.53
C GLY A 283 -7.64 25.79 -9.84
N PHE A 284 -8.12 25.10 -10.86
CA PHE A 284 -7.44 24.96 -12.14
C PHE A 284 -8.35 25.33 -13.32
N SER A 285 -7.74 25.84 -14.39
CA SER A 285 -8.39 26.05 -15.69
C SER A 285 -8.01 24.91 -16.61
N TRP A 286 -8.98 24.11 -17.01
CA TRP A 286 -8.74 22.84 -17.70
C TRP A 286 -8.90 22.95 -19.21
N GLN A 287 -8.19 22.06 -19.91
CA GLN A 287 -8.46 21.67 -21.28
C GLN A 287 -8.65 20.15 -21.30
N SER A 288 -9.42 19.63 -22.27
CA SER A 288 -9.69 18.19 -22.40
C SER A 288 -9.42 17.66 -23.80
N TYR A 289 -9.03 16.39 -23.87
CA TYR A 289 -8.91 15.60 -25.08
C TYR A 289 -9.55 14.22 -24.82
N ILE A 290 -10.52 13.81 -25.63
CA ILE A 290 -11.18 12.52 -25.48
C ILE A 290 -10.40 11.49 -26.29
N ASP A 291 -9.93 10.44 -25.62
CA ASP A 291 -9.25 9.32 -26.26
C ASP A 291 -10.27 8.48 -27.04
N GLU A 292 -9.89 8.01 -28.21
CA GLU A 292 -10.79 7.27 -29.10
C GLU A 292 -10.81 5.79 -28.71
N THR A 293 -11.99 5.17 -28.81
CA THR A 293 -12.09 3.71 -28.67
C THR A 293 -11.48 3.06 -29.91
N PRO A 294 -10.41 2.25 -29.79
CA PRO A 294 -9.80 1.63 -30.94
C PRO A 294 -10.71 0.57 -31.55
N THR A 295 -10.49 0.33 -32.84
CA THR A 295 -11.16 -0.73 -33.58
C THR A 295 -10.19 -1.82 -34.03
N ALA A 296 -10.72 -2.99 -34.38
CA ALA A 296 -9.92 -4.20 -34.66
C ALA A 296 -8.98 -4.06 -35.88
N ASP A 297 -9.22 -3.03 -36.70
CA ASP A 297 -8.51 -2.65 -37.92
C ASP A 297 -7.57 -1.44 -37.75
N ASP A 298 -7.45 -0.88 -36.54
CA ASP A 298 -6.55 0.24 -36.27
C ASP A 298 -5.07 -0.13 -36.45
N ASP A 299 -4.24 0.88 -36.74
CA ASP A 299 -2.78 0.75 -36.69
C ASP A 299 -2.30 0.26 -35.32
N SER A 300 -1.18 -0.47 -35.32
CA SER A 300 -0.55 -1.12 -34.15
C SER A 300 -1.38 -2.21 -33.46
N THR A 301 -2.50 -2.62 -34.07
CA THR A 301 -3.22 -3.80 -33.60
C THR A 301 -2.57 -5.08 -34.12
N PHE A 302 -2.71 -6.17 -33.36
CA PHE A 302 -2.39 -7.51 -33.81
C PHE A 302 -3.52 -8.47 -33.47
N SER A 303 -3.68 -9.56 -34.24
CA SER A 303 -4.77 -10.51 -34.02
C SER A 303 -4.27 -11.88 -33.54
N GLY A 304 -5.12 -12.59 -32.79
CA GLY A 304 -4.95 -13.97 -32.39
C GLY A 304 -6.26 -14.76 -32.51
N SER A 305 -6.14 -16.09 -32.57
CA SER A 305 -7.28 -16.99 -32.46
C SER A 305 -7.54 -17.28 -30.98
N GLY A 306 -8.46 -16.54 -30.37
CA GLY A 306 -8.80 -16.65 -28.94
C GLY A 306 -8.19 -15.56 -28.07
N LEU A 307 -8.39 -15.72 -26.76
CA LEU A 307 -8.06 -14.75 -25.72
C LEU A 307 -6.64 -14.96 -25.17
N TYR A 308 -5.86 -13.88 -25.08
CA TYR A 308 -4.50 -13.87 -24.52
C TYR A 308 -4.46 -13.20 -23.15
N GLU A 309 -3.62 -13.73 -22.26
CA GLU A 309 -3.39 -13.17 -20.93
C GLU A 309 -2.72 -11.79 -21.02
N GLN A 310 -3.18 -10.85 -20.17
CA GLN A 310 -2.81 -9.44 -20.30
C GLN A 310 -1.34 -9.18 -20.02
N LEU A 311 -0.76 -9.72 -18.93
CA LEU A 311 0.64 -9.50 -18.59
C LEU A 311 1.60 -10.04 -19.67
N ASN A 312 1.25 -11.17 -20.29
CA ASN A 312 2.00 -11.75 -21.40
C ASN A 312 2.02 -10.83 -22.63
N VAL A 313 0.92 -10.12 -22.89
CA VAL A 313 0.81 -9.19 -24.02
C VAL A 313 1.43 -7.83 -23.70
N THR A 314 1.10 -7.22 -22.56
CA THR A 314 1.54 -5.86 -22.23
C THR A 314 2.97 -5.81 -21.70
N ARG A 315 3.47 -6.90 -21.12
CA ARG A 315 4.73 -6.94 -20.35
C ARG A 315 4.81 -5.86 -19.28
N ASP A 316 3.64 -5.49 -18.71
CA ASP A 316 3.47 -4.41 -17.73
C ASP A 316 3.93 -3.02 -18.22
N ASN A 317 4.09 -2.83 -19.53
CA ASN A 317 4.45 -1.52 -20.10
C ASN A 317 3.28 -0.51 -20.05
N SER A 318 2.05 -1.00 -19.87
CA SER A 318 0.85 -0.19 -19.63
C SER A 318 -0.14 -1.00 -18.81
N ASP A 319 -0.94 -0.29 -18.01
CA ASP A 319 -2.10 -0.86 -17.31
C ASP A 319 -3.16 -1.37 -18.27
N TYR A 320 -3.19 -0.85 -19.50
CA TYR A 320 -4.32 -1.00 -20.40
C TYR A 320 -4.05 -2.00 -21.52
N LEU A 321 -5.00 -2.90 -21.74
CA LEU A 321 -5.04 -3.78 -22.90
C LEU A 321 -6.45 -3.81 -23.49
N TRP A 322 -6.55 -3.48 -24.77
CA TRP A 322 -7.76 -3.62 -25.55
C TRP A 322 -7.89 -5.04 -26.09
N TYR A 323 -9.07 -5.64 -25.90
CA TYR A 323 -9.50 -6.89 -26.53
C TYR A 323 -10.68 -6.55 -27.45
N MET A 324 -10.51 -6.76 -28.75
CA MET A 324 -11.49 -6.33 -29.75
C MET A 324 -11.94 -7.50 -30.60
N THR A 325 -13.24 -7.61 -30.87
CA THR A 325 -13.79 -8.62 -31.77
C THR A 325 -14.99 -8.06 -32.52
N ASP A 326 -15.27 -8.67 -33.67
CA ASP A 326 -16.32 -8.28 -34.57
C ASP A 326 -17.44 -9.32 -34.56
N VAL A 327 -18.68 -8.85 -34.49
CA VAL A 327 -19.88 -9.69 -34.43
C VAL A 327 -20.88 -9.21 -35.47
N THR A 328 -21.27 -10.09 -36.39
CA THR A 328 -22.26 -9.77 -37.43
C THR A 328 -23.60 -10.40 -37.10
N VAL A 329 -24.64 -9.59 -36.88
CA VAL A 329 -26.01 -10.05 -36.61
C VAL A 329 -26.95 -9.73 -37.78
N LYS A 330 -27.94 -10.58 -38.03
CA LYS A 330 -28.87 -10.42 -39.17
C LYS A 330 -29.90 -9.32 -38.95
N THR A 331 -30.31 -9.11 -37.70
CA THR A 331 -31.28 -8.09 -37.29
C THR A 331 -30.74 -7.36 -36.07
N SER A 332 -31.22 -6.13 -35.83
CA SER A 332 -30.89 -5.44 -34.58
C SER A 332 -31.49 -6.19 -33.38
N GLU A 333 -30.68 -6.43 -32.36
CA GLU A 333 -31.00 -7.28 -31.20
C GLU A 333 -30.31 -6.72 -29.94
N GLU A 334 -30.82 -7.05 -28.75
CA GLU A 334 -30.24 -6.65 -27.46
C GLU A 334 -29.88 -7.88 -26.61
N PRO A 335 -28.90 -8.70 -27.04
CA PRO A 335 -28.48 -9.87 -26.27
C PRO A 335 -27.82 -9.45 -24.94
N ILE A 336 -27.75 -10.40 -24.01
CA ILE A 336 -26.94 -10.26 -22.81
C ILE A 336 -25.50 -10.62 -23.17
N LEU A 337 -24.60 -9.65 -23.12
CA LEU A 337 -23.16 -9.86 -23.23
C LEU A 337 -22.61 -10.18 -21.85
N THR A 338 -22.04 -11.38 -21.71
CA THR A 338 -21.30 -11.81 -20.51
C THR A 338 -19.81 -11.88 -20.85
N VAL A 339 -18.98 -11.21 -20.06
CA VAL A 339 -17.51 -11.20 -20.19
C VAL A 339 -16.90 -11.56 -18.86
N MET A 340 -16.21 -12.69 -18.79
CA MET A 340 -15.41 -13.07 -17.61
C MET A 340 -13.95 -12.67 -17.80
N SER A 341 -13.36 -12.08 -16.76
CA SER A 341 -11.97 -11.62 -16.76
C SER A 341 -11.29 -12.01 -15.44
N ALA A 342 -10.00 -12.32 -15.53
CA ALA A 342 -9.15 -12.55 -14.36
C ALA A 342 -8.86 -11.25 -13.57
N GLY A 343 -9.21 -10.09 -14.14
CA GLY A 343 -9.16 -8.79 -13.49
C GLY A 343 -8.31 -7.76 -14.24
N HIS A 344 -8.20 -6.52 -13.76
CA HIS A 344 -8.75 -6.04 -12.48
C HIS A 344 -9.92 -5.06 -12.66
N THR A 345 -9.93 -4.29 -13.75
CA THR A 345 -11.09 -3.52 -14.23
C THR A 345 -11.39 -3.88 -15.67
N LEU A 346 -12.65 -3.73 -16.06
CA LEU A 346 -13.13 -3.99 -17.41
C LEU A 346 -14.16 -2.92 -17.80
N HIS A 347 -13.91 -2.25 -18.92
CA HIS A 347 -14.88 -1.37 -19.58
C HIS A 347 -15.32 -2.01 -20.89
N VAL A 348 -16.63 -2.00 -21.14
CA VAL A 348 -17.22 -2.60 -22.32
C VAL A 348 -17.73 -1.50 -23.24
N PHE A 349 -17.29 -1.52 -24.49
CA PHE A 349 -17.75 -0.64 -25.56
C PHE A 349 -18.32 -1.47 -26.70
N VAL A 350 -19.47 -1.02 -27.21
CA VAL A 350 -20.12 -1.63 -28.38
C VAL A 350 -20.35 -0.53 -29.40
N ASN A 351 -19.81 -0.72 -30.61
CA ASN A 351 -19.83 0.27 -31.69
C ASN A 351 -19.29 1.64 -31.25
N GLY A 352 -18.23 1.64 -30.43
CA GLY A 352 -17.61 2.84 -29.87
C GLY A 352 -18.41 3.51 -28.74
N GLN A 353 -19.56 2.96 -28.35
CA GLN A 353 -20.40 3.49 -27.28
C GLN A 353 -20.17 2.71 -25.99
N PHE A 354 -19.94 3.42 -24.89
CA PHE A 354 -19.75 2.83 -23.56
C PHE A 354 -21.02 2.12 -23.06
N GLN A 355 -20.87 0.88 -22.60
CA GLN A 355 -21.97 0.04 -22.09
C GLN A 355 -21.92 -0.16 -20.58
N GLY A 356 -20.72 -0.09 -19.98
CA GLY A 356 -20.57 -0.20 -18.53
C GLY A 356 -19.19 -0.66 -18.10
N THR A 357 -19.02 -0.73 -16.78
CA THR A 357 -17.77 -1.10 -16.12
C THR A 357 -18.03 -2.21 -15.11
N ALA A 358 -17.08 -3.14 -14.99
CA ALA A 358 -16.96 -4.07 -13.87
C ALA A 358 -15.54 -3.98 -13.29
N TYR A 359 -15.37 -4.19 -11.99
CA TYR A 359 -14.06 -4.22 -11.34
C TYR A 359 -14.06 -5.18 -10.14
N GLY A 360 -12.89 -5.75 -9.86
CA GLY A 360 -12.67 -6.63 -8.71
C GLY A 360 -12.25 -5.89 -7.44
N SER A 361 -11.75 -6.66 -6.48
CA SER A 361 -11.06 -6.17 -5.27
C SER A 361 -9.74 -6.90 -5.06
N LEU A 362 -8.95 -6.48 -4.05
CA LEU A 362 -7.72 -7.19 -3.67
C LEU A 362 -7.95 -8.69 -3.43
N GLU A 363 -9.01 -9.03 -2.68
CA GLU A 363 -9.35 -10.41 -2.32
C GLU A 363 -9.97 -11.20 -3.47
N LYS A 364 -10.71 -10.51 -4.35
CA LYS A 364 -11.43 -11.12 -5.48
C LYS A 364 -11.17 -10.28 -6.74
N PRO A 365 -9.99 -10.43 -7.38
CA PRO A 365 -9.60 -9.63 -8.53
C PRO A 365 -10.40 -9.98 -9.80
N GLN A 366 -10.86 -11.22 -9.88
CA GLN A 366 -11.70 -11.73 -10.97
C GLN A 366 -13.03 -10.97 -11.03
N LEU A 367 -13.54 -10.76 -12.24
CA LEU A 367 -14.76 -10.00 -12.46
C LEU A 367 -15.62 -10.62 -13.56
N THR A 368 -16.91 -10.26 -13.56
CA THR A 368 -17.84 -10.62 -14.62
C THR A 368 -18.67 -9.40 -14.96
N PHE A 369 -18.64 -9.00 -16.22
CA PHE A 369 -19.62 -8.07 -16.79
C PHE A 369 -20.76 -8.89 -17.38
N SER A 370 -22.02 -8.55 -17.09
CA SER A 370 -23.18 -9.24 -17.67
C SER A 370 -24.37 -8.27 -17.80
N GLN A 371 -24.57 -7.70 -18.98
CA GLN A 371 -25.64 -6.73 -19.25
C GLN A 371 -26.16 -6.87 -20.67
N LYS A 372 -27.37 -6.34 -20.92
CA LYS A 372 -27.88 -6.19 -22.29
C LYS A 372 -27.05 -5.17 -23.05
N VAL A 373 -26.70 -5.46 -24.30
CA VAL A 373 -25.97 -4.54 -25.16
C VAL A 373 -26.68 -4.39 -26.52
N PRO A 374 -26.77 -3.18 -27.08
CA PRO A 374 -27.44 -2.96 -28.35
C PRO A 374 -26.53 -3.38 -29.51
N LEU A 375 -26.99 -4.35 -30.31
CA LEU A 375 -26.38 -4.72 -31.58
C LEU A 375 -27.27 -4.25 -32.74
N ARG A 376 -26.67 -3.63 -33.75
CA ARG A 376 -27.36 -3.25 -35.00
C ARG A 376 -27.23 -4.37 -36.04
N ALA A 377 -28.20 -4.48 -36.93
CA ALA A 377 -28.07 -5.33 -38.12
C ALA A 377 -26.75 -5.05 -38.86
N GLY A 378 -26.06 -6.12 -39.27
CA GLY A 378 -24.72 -6.07 -39.87
C GLY A 378 -23.61 -6.17 -38.83
N LEU A 379 -22.46 -5.56 -39.15
CA LEU A 379 -21.23 -5.61 -38.37
C LEU A 379 -21.32 -4.75 -37.10
N ASN A 380 -20.97 -5.35 -35.97
CA ASN A 380 -20.83 -4.70 -34.67
C ASN A 380 -19.41 -4.89 -34.15
N LYS A 381 -18.81 -3.81 -33.65
CA LYS A 381 -17.48 -3.82 -33.05
C LYS A 381 -17.63 -3.89 -31.52
N ILE A 382 -17.10 -4.94 -30.90
CA ILE A 382 -17.02 -5.07 -29.44
C ILE A 382 -15.58 -4.76 -29.04
N SER A 383 -15.38 -3.69 -28.26
CA SER A 383 -14.07 -3.30 -27.73
C SER A 383 -14.12 -3.36 -26.21
N LEU A 384 -13.24 -4.18 -25.63
CA LEU A 384 -13.13 -4.40 -24.19
C LEU A 384 -11.82 -3.79 -23.71
N LEU A 385 -11.88 -2.81 -22.83
CA LEU A 385 -10.70 -2.25 -22.18
C LEU A 385 -10.50 -2.94 -20.85
N SER A 386 -9.47 -3.79 -20.76
CA SER A 386 -9.02 -4.38 -19.50
C SER A 386 -7.95 -3.48 -18.90
N ALA A 387 -8.06 -3.15 -17.61
CA ALA A 387 -7.03 -2.42 -16.90
C ALA A 387 -6.50 -3.19 -15.67
N ALA A 388 -5.17 -3.23 -15.56
CA ALA A 388 -4.47 -3.68 -14.36
C ALA A 388 -4.46 -2.57 -13.30
N VAL A 389 -4.24 -2.96 -12.05
CA VAL A 389 -4.21 -2.06 -10.88
C VAL A 389 -3.13 -2.61 -9.98
N GLY A 390 -1.88 -2.55 -10.44
CA GLY A 390 -0.74 -3.24 -9.84
C GLY A 390 -0.75 -4.77 -10.09
N LEU A 391 0.39 -5.40 -9.85
CA LEU A 391 0.60 -6.85 -9.96
C LEU A 391 0.59 -7.52 -8.59
N ALA A 392 0.26 -8.82 -8.53
CA ALA A 392 0.31 -9.55 -7.27
C ALA A 392 1.74 -9.53 -6.69
N ASN A 393 1.83 -9.41 -5.37
CA ASN A 393 3.10 -9.23 -4.66
C ASN A 393 3.20 -10.08 -3.38
N VAL A 394 2.28 -11.03 -3.18
CA VAL A 394 2.29 -11.98 -2.04
C VAL A 394 1.46 -13.22 -2.38
N GLY A 395 1.87 -14.38 -1.86
CA GLY A 395 1.22 -15.69 -2.04
C GLY A 395 2.08 -16.69 -2.82
N ALA A 396 2.02 -17.98 -2.49
CA ALA A 396 2.75 -18.98 -3.26
C ALA A 396 2.31 -18.94 -4.74
N HIS A 397 3.29 -18.97 -5.65
CA HIS A 397 3.05 -18.92 -7.09
C HIS A 397 2.28 -17.69 -7.61
N PHE A 398 2.34 -16.56 -6.90
CA PHE A 398 1.61 -15.36 -7.33
C PHE A 398 2.07 -14.86 -8.72
N GLU A 399 3.29 -15.20 -9.16
CA GLU A 399 3.81 -14.91 -10.50
C GLU A 399 3.01 -15.58 -11.62
N ARG A 400 2.18 -16.58 -11.30
CA ARG A 400 1.31 -17.30 -12.24
C ARG A 400 -0.12 -16.77 -12.25
N TYR A 401 -0.44 -15.78 -11.42
CA TYR A 401 -1.80 -15.25 -11.35
C TYR A 401 -2.10 -14.42 -12.60
N ASN A 402 -3.02 -14.93 -13.41
CA ASN A 402 -3.48 -14.26 -14.63
C ASN A 402 -4.18 -12.93 -14.35
N GLN A 403 -4.14 -12.04 -15.34
CA GLN A 403 -4.99 -10.86 -15.45
C GLN A 403 -5.52 -10.72 -16.88
N GLY A 404 -6.57 -9.92 -17.06
CA GLY A 404 -7.20 -9.70 -18.35
C GLY A 404 -8.34 -10.64 -18.70
N VAL A 405 -8.93 -10.41 -19.88
CA VAL A 405 -10.10 -11.13 -20.37
C VAL A 405 -9.67 -12.50 -20.91
N LEU A 406 -9.89 -13.55 -20.12
CA LEU A 406 -9.63 -14.94 -20.49
C LEU A 406 -10.91 -15.75 -20.73
N GLY A 407 -12.06 -15.09 -20.61
CA GLY A 407 -13.36 -15.64 -20.88
C GLY A 407 -13.87 -16.58 -19.78
N PRO A 408 -15.03 -17.23 -20.04
CA PRO A 408 -15.81 -17.18 -21.28
C PRO A 408 -16.36 -15.78 -21.63
N VAL A 409 -16.55 -15.54 -22.93
CA VAL A 409 -17.22 -14.35 -23.48
C VAL A 409 -18.40 -14.79 -24.33
N THR A 410 -19.62 -14.47 -23.91
CA THR A 410 -20.85 -15.01 -24.53
C THR A 410 -21.88 -13.93 -24.84
N LEU A 411 -22.64 -14.12 -25.93
CA LEU A 411 -23.84 -13.36 -26.26
C LEU A 411 -25.06 -14.28 -26.14
N GLN A 412 -25.87 -14.07 -25.11
CA GLN A 412 -27.09 -14.86 -24.87
C GLN A 412 -28.34 -14.12 -25.30
N GLY A 413 -29.29 -14.83 -25.91
CA GLY A 413 -30.60 -14.27 -26.29
C GLY A 413 -30.65 -13.71 -27.72
N LEU A 414 -29.72 -14.11 -28.58
CA LEU A 414 -29.84 -13.92 -30.02
C LEU A 414 -30.90 -14.88 -30.57
N ARG A 415 -31.53 -14.55 -31.71
CA ARG A 415 -32.44 -15.47 -32.42
C ARG A 415 -31.81 -16.82 -32.75
N GLU A 416 -30.51 -16.83 -33.00
CA GLU A 416 -29.73 -18.05 -33.31
C GLU A 416 -29.21 -18.77 -32.05
N GLY A 417 -29.65 -18.34 -30.86
CA GLY A 417 -29.31 -18.95 -29.57
C GLY A 417 -28.24 -18.17 -28.81
N THR A 418 -27.30 -18.89 -28.20
CA THR A 418 -26.17 -18.32 -27.47
C THR A 418 -24.91 -18.48 -28.30
N TRP A 419 -24.17 -17.40 -28.49
CA TRP A 419 -22.85 -17.43 -29.14
C TRP A 419 -21.74 -17.37 -28.09
N ASP A 420 -20.72 -18.21 -28.25
CA ASP A 420 -19.49 -18.18 -27.48
C ASP A 420 -18.36 -17.58 -28.34
N LEU A 421 -17.90 -16.39 -27.95
CA LEU A 421 -16.88 -15.61 -28.65
C LEU A 421 -15.47 -15.91 -28.13
N THR A 422 -15.31 -16.78 -27.13
CA THR A 422 -14.02 -17.06 -26.47
C THR A 422 -12.94 -17.54 -27.44
N ARG A 423 -13.33 -18.31 -28.46
CA ARG A 423 -12.43 -18.84 -29.50
C ARG A 423 -12.50 -18.08 -30.84
N SER A 424 -13.21 -16.96 -30.88
CA SER A 424 -13.27 -16.09 -32.05
C SER A 424 -11.92 -15.45 -32.37
N LYS A 425 -11.83 -14.77 -33.52
CA LYS A 425 -10.71 -13.87 -33.81
C LYS A 425 -10.79 -12.67 -32.87
N TRP A 426 -9.71 -12.40 -32.16
CA TRP A 426 -9.54 -11.22 -31.31
C TRP A 426 -8.39 -10.37 -31.83
N SER A 427 -8.57 -9.05 -31.86
CA SER A 427 -7.52 -8.05 -32.07
C SER A 427 -7.15 -7.38 -30.74
N TYR A 428 -5.88 -7.00 -30.62
CA TYR A 428 -5.30 -6.47 -29.38
C TYR A 428 -4.59 -5.15 -29.63
N LYS A 429 -4.66 -4.24 -28.66
CA LYS A 429 -3.87 -3.00 -28.63
C LYS A 429 -3.38 -2.72 -27.23
N VAL A 430 -2.06 -2.58 -27.06
CA VAL A 430 -1.43 -2.26 -25.77
C VAL A 430 -1.50 -0.74 -25.55
N GLY A 431 -1.94 -0.35 -24.36
CA GLY A 431 -1.97 1.04 -23.91
C GLY A 431 -3.08 1.89 -24.52
N MET A 432 -3.05 3.16 -24.16
CA MET A 432 -3.96 4.20 -24.65
C MET A 432 -3.28 5.03 -25.76
N LYS A 433 -4.06 5.64 -26.67
CA LYS A 433 -3.50 6.53 -27.71
C LYS A 433 -2.74 7.70 -27.06
N GLY A 434 -3.28 8.27 -25.99
CA GLY A 434 -2.61 9.34 -25.26
C GLY A 434 -1.30 8.92 -24.57
N GLU A 435 -1.13 7.63 -24.23
CA GLU A 435 0.16 7.10 -23.76
C GLU A 435 1.17 7.06 -24.91
N GLN A 436 0.76 6.56 -26.08
CA GLN A 436 1.60 6.50 -27.29
C GLN A 436 2.05 7.88 -27.76
N LEU A 437 1.16 8.89 -27.66
CA LEU A 437 1.45 10.29 -27.97
C LEU A 437 2.24 11.01 -26.88
N GLY A 438 2.44 10.37 -25.72
CA GLY A 438 3.15 10.98 -24.59
C GLY A 438 2.45 12.23 -24.05
N LEU A 439 1.11 12.28 -24.01
CA LEU A 439 0.34 13.48 -23.61
C LEU A 439 0.66 13.98 -22.20
N HIS A 440 1.19 13.12 -21.34
CA HIS A 440 1.65 13.45 -19.99
C HIS A 440 2.95 14.28 -19.97
N THR A 441 3.71 14.30 -21.08
CA THR A 441 4.95 15.05 -21.22
C THR A 441 4.70 16.46 -21.75
N ILE A 442 5.64 17.38 -21.49
CA ILE A 442 5.54 18.77 -21.99
C ILE A 442 5.45 18.78 -23.53
N SER A 443 6.33 18.03 -24.22
CA SER A 443 6.37 17.97 -25.68
C SER A 443 5.15 17.26 -26.27
N GLY A 444 4.80 16.08 -25.75
CA GLY A 444 3.68 15.29 -26.25
C GLY A 444 2.33 15.96 -26.01
N SER A 445 2.17 16.76 -24.96
CA SER A 445 0.92 17.48 -24.69
C SER A 445 0.52 18.48 -25.79
N SER A 446 1.41 18.83 -26.71
CA SER A 446 1.12 19.72 -27.85
C SER A 446 0.75 18.99 -29.14
N SER A 447 0.72 17.65 -29.12
CA SER A 447 0.49 16.81 -30.31
C SER A 447 -0.97 16.63 -30.72
N VAL A 448 -1.92 17.13 -29.92
CA VAL A 448 -3.36 17.03 -30.16
C VAL A 448 -4.05 18.37 -29.99
N GLU A 449 -5.21 18.51 -30.60
CA GLU A 449 -6.09 19.66 -30.39
C GLU A 449 -6.85 19.48 -29.06
N TRP A 450 -6.63 20.40 -28.13
CA TRP A 450 -7.27 20.39 -26.81
C TRP A 450 -8.48 21.31 -26.80
N GLU A 451 -9.62 20.79 -26.34
CA GLU A 451 -10.83 21.57 -26.15
C GLU A 451 -10.77 22.36 -24.84
N GLN A 452 -11.03 23.67 -24.91
CA GLN A 452 -10.94 24.58 -23.76
C GLN A 452 -12.27 25.29 -23.47
N SER A 453 -13.12 25.50 -24.46
CA SER A 453 -14.42 26.15 -24.33
C SER A 453 -15.48 25.18 -23.80
N ALA A 454 -15.41 23.90 -24.20
CA ALA A 454 -16.35 22.85 -23.81
C ALA A 454 -15.62 21.67 -23.14
N VAL A 455 -14.91 21.94 -22.04
CA VAL A 455 -14.18 20.90 -21.29
C VAL A 455 -15.10 19.72 -20.96
N ALA A 456 -14.72 18.53 -21.44
CA ALA A 456 -15.47 17.30 -21.27
C ALA A 456 -15.71 17.00 -19.78
N GLN A 457 -16.91 16.53 -19.44
CA GLN A 457 -17.31 16.20 -18.08
C GLN A 457 -17.98 14.84 -18.04
N LYS A 458 -17.62 14.01 -17.06
CA LYS A 458 -18.16 12.65 -16.87
C LYS A 458 -18.03 11.78 -18.14
N GLN A 459 -17.08 12.11 -19.00
CA GLN A 459 -16.75 11.34 -20.19
C GLN A 459 -15.62 10.36 -19.83
N PRO A 460 -15.80 9.05 -20.07
CA PRO A 460 -14.72 8.08 -19.94
C PRO A 460 -13.55 8.39 -20.88
N LEU A 461 -12.40 7.79 -20.59
CA LEU A 461 -11.19 7.84 -21.43
C LEU A 461 -10.79 9.27 -21.84
N THR A 462 -10.84 10.20 -20.89
CA THR A 462 -10.56 11.62 -21.16
C THR A 462 -9.23 12.03 -20.54
N TRP A 463 -8.41 12.68 -21.35
CA TRP A 463 -7.21 13.37 -20.89
C TRP A 463 -7.56 14.80 -20.53
N TYR A 464 -7.05 15.28 -19.40
CA TYR A 464 -7.16 16.65 -18.95
C TYR A 464 -5.77 17.23 -18.73
N LYS A 465 -5.58 18.51 -19.07
CA LYS A 465 -4.36 19.23 -18.71
C LYS A 465 -4.65 20.64 -18.21
N THR A 466 -3.75 21.14 -17.37
CA THR A 466 -3.74 22.51 -16.88
C THR A 466 -2.32 22.94 -16.55
N THR A 467 -2.11 24.25 -16.40
CA THR A 467 -0.84 24.81 -15.92
C THR A 467 -1.04 25.65 -14.67
N PHE A 468 -0.10 25.59 -13.73
CA PHE A 468 -0.21 26.31 -12.46
C PHE A 468 1.14 26.74 -11.88
N ASN A 469 1.09 27.73 -10.99
CA ASN A 469 2.26 28.22 -10.27
C ASN A 469 2.42 27.49 -8.93
N ALA A 470 3.66 27.26 -8.49
CA ALA A 470 3.91 26.64 -7.21
C ALA A 470 3.49 27.57 -6.06
N PRO A 471 2.81 27.06 -5.02
CA PRO A 471 2.50 27.85 -3.82
C PRO A 471 3.78 28.29 -3.09
N VAL A 472 3.83 29.53 -2.61
CA VAL A 472 5.03 30.14 -2.00
C VAL A 472 5.50 29.46 -0.71
N ARG A 473 4.57 29.00 0.15
CA ARG A 473 4.89 28.38 1.45
C ARG A 473 5.50 27.00 1.28
N SER A 474 6.22 26.48 2.26
CA SER A 474 6.87 25.16 2.23
C SER A 474 6.00 23.97 2.67
N ASP A 475 4.74 24.20 3.05
CA ASP A 475 3.81 23.14 3.51
C ASP A 475 3.70 22.00 2.49
N PRO A 476 3.59 20.70 2.88
CA PRO A 476 3.39 19.63 1.92
C PRO A 476 2.12 19.81 1.08
N LEU A 477 2.11 19.24 -0.14
CA LEU A 477 1.05 19.43 -1.12
C LEU A 477 0.42 18.12 -1.53
N ALA A 478 -0.87 18.18 -1.88
CA ALA A 478 -1.58 17.11 -2.54
C ALA A 478 -2.57 17.66 -3.56
N ILE A 479 -3.11 16.81 -4.41
CA ILE A 479 -4.27 17.10 -5.27
C ILE A 479 -5.50 16.42 -4.65
N ASP A 480 -6.56 17.17 -4.45
CA ASP A 480 -7.87 16.63 -4.10
C ASP A 480 -8.56 16.16 -5.37
N MET A 481 -8.74 14.84 -5.50
CA MET A 481 -9.36 14.20 -6.66
C MET A 481 -10.80 13.75 -6.36
N SER A 482 -11.44 14.22 -5.29
CA SER A 482 -12.77 13.74 -4.86
C SER A 482 -13.88 13.82 -5.92
N SER A 483 -13.75 14.69 -6.93
CA SER A 483 -14.69 14.82 -8.06
C SER A 483 -14.40 13.90 -9.25
N MET A 484 -13.35 13.09 -9.18
CA MET A 484 -12.85 12.26 -10.28
C MET A 484 -13.22 10.78 -10.09
N GLY A 485 -12.94 9.98 -11.12
CA GLY A 485 -13.28 8.56 -11.18
C GLY A 485 -12.09 7.66 -10.84
N LYS A 486 -11.36 7.27 -11.89
CA LYS A 486 -10.15 6.44 -11.85
C LYS A 486 -9.18 6.90 -12.94
N GLY A 487 -7.89 6.69 -12.78
CA GLY A 487 -6.92 6.80 -13.87
C GLY A 487 -5.52 7.08 -13.34
N GLN A 488 -4.79 7.96 -14.01
CA GLN A 488 -3.39 8.27 -13.69
C GLN A 488 -3.12 9.77 -13.74
N MET A 489 -2.10 10.23 -13.02
CA MET A 489 -1.73 11.66 -12.97
C MET A 489 -0.23 11.88 -13.10
N TRP A 490 0.13 13.02 -13.68
CA TRP A 490 1.50 13.46 -13.86
C TRP A 490 1.65 14.95 -13.56
N ILE A 491 2.81 15.30 -12.99
CA ILE A 491 3.25 16.69 -12.87
C ILE A 491 4.58 16.83 -13.59
N ASN A 492 4.65 17.75 -14.56
CA ASN A 492 5.85 18.01 -15.35
C ASN A 492 6.43 16.75 -16.04
N GLY A 493 5.58 15.78 -16.38
CA GLY A 493 5.98 14.48 -16.94
C GLY A 493 6.25 13.40 -15.90
N GLU A 494 6.46 13.75 -14.64
CA GLU A 494 6.68 12.80 -13.54
C GLU A 494 5.36 12.21 -13.07
N SER A 495 5.29 10.87 -12.99
CA SER A 495 4.05 10.19 -12.62
C SER A 495 3.79 10.22 -11.11
N ILE A 496 2.69 10.85 -10.71
CA ILE A 496 2.18 10.78 -9.32
C ILE A 496 1.68 9.35 -9.01
N GLY A 497 1.28 8.61 -10.04
CA GLY A 497 0.68 7.29 -9.93
C GLY A 497 -0.83 7.31 -10.17
N ARG A 498 -1.48 6.23 -9.77
CA ARG A 498 -2.92 6.02 -10.01
C ARG A 498 -3.77 6.93 -9.13
N HIS A 499 -4.95 7.31 -9.62
CA HIS A 499 -6.03 7.80 -8.78
C HIS A 499 -7.25 6.90 -8.90
N TRP A 500 -7.95 6.66 -7.80
CA TRP A 500 -9.23 5.95 -7.81
C TRP A 500 -10.18 6.40 -6.68
N PRO A 501 -10.50 7.71 -6.60
CA PRO A 501 -11.36 8.26 -5.56
C PRO A 501 -12.84 7.81 -5.63
N ALA A 502 -13.28 7.28 -6.78
CA ALA A 502 -14.61 6.69 -6.91
C ALA A 502 -14.74 5.35 -6.17
N ASN A 503 -13.65 4.62 -5.93
CA ASN A 503 -13.67 3.37 -5.17
C ASN A 503 -13.80 3.68 -3.67
N LYS A 504 -15.03 3.65 -3.16
CA LYS A 504 -15.32 4.04 -1.78
C LYS A 504 -14.82 3.00 -0.79
N ALA A 505 -14.24 3.47 0.30
CA ALA A 505 -13.77 2.67 1.40
C ALA A 505 -14.92 1.86 2.03
N SER A 506 -14.76 0.55 2.05
CA SER A 506 -15.64 -0.40 2.73
C SER A 506 -14.92 -1.06 3.91
N GLY A 507 -15.66 -1.36 4.97
CA GLY A 507 -15.12 -1.93 6.21
C GLY A 507 -16.02 -1.69 7.41
N LYS A 508 -15.53 -2.05 8.61
CA LYS A 508 -16.21 -1.80 9.89
C LYS A 508 -15.49 -0.68 10.63
N CYS A 509 -15.82 0.56 10.30
CA CYS A 509 -15.29 1.72 11.01
C CYS A 509 -16.09 1.98 12.29
N GLY A 510 -15.40 2.25 13.39
CA GLY A 510 -16.02 2.48 14.69
C GLY A 510 -15.02 3.07 15.70
N GLN A 511 -15.45 3.16 16.96
CA GLN A 511 -14.52 3.52 18.03
C GLN A 511 -13.46 2.43 18.18
N CYS A 512 -12.20 2.84 18.20
CA CYS A 512 -11.05 1.97 18.42
C CYS A 512 -10.59 2.11 19.88
N ASN A 513 -10.29 0.97 20.51
CA ASN A 513 -9.64 0.91 21.82
C ASN A 513 -8.21 0.40 21.63
N TYR A 514 -7.23 1.05 22.25
CA TYR A 514 -5.84 0.60 22.24
C TYR A 514 -5.66 -0.74 22.95
N ALA A 515 -6.42 -0.99 24.02
CA ALA A 515 -6.22 -2.16 24.85
C ALA A 515 -6.62 -3.47 24.15
N GLY A 516 -5.86 -4.54 24.44
CA GLY A 516 -6.04 -5.88 23.90
C GLY A 516 -5.43 -6.09 22.52
N THR A 517 -5.29 -7.35 22.12
CA THR A 517 -4.62 -7.75 20.88
C THR A 517 -5.14 -6.99 19.67
N PHE A 518 -4.21 -6.39 18.92
CA PHE A 518 -4.45 -5.67 17.68
C PHE A 518 -4.48 -6.61 16.47
N THR A 519 -5.32 -6.27 15.50
CA THR A 519 -5.36 -6.82 14.14
C THR A 519 -5.56 -5.66 13.18
N GLU A 520 -5.20 -5.85 11.91
CA GLU A 520 -5.29 -4.84 10.85
C GLU A 520 -6.73 -4.33 10.61
N THR A 521 -7.74 -5.08 11.04
CA THR A 521 -9.15 -4.70 10.94
C THR A 521 -9.75 -4.14 12.24
N LYS A 522 -8.99 -4.10 13.34
CA LYS A 522 -9.48 -3.62 14.65
C LYS A 522 -9.85 -2.14 14.62
N CYS A 523 -9.05 -1.34 13.91
CA CYS A 523 -9.15 0.12 13.92
C CYS A 523 -9.09 0.64 12.49
N LEU A 524 -10.28 0.90 11.94
CA LEU A 524 -10.50 1.33 10.56
C LEU A 524 -11.16 2.71 10.53
N GLY A 525 -10.72 3.56 9.61
CA GLY A 525 -11.24 4.90 9.37
C GLY A 525 -11.79 5.08 7.95
N ASP A 526 -12.46 6.20 7.73
CA ASP A 526 -12.88 6.69 6.41
C ASP A 526 -13.85 5.81 5.60
N CYS A 527 -14.57 4.87 6.24
CA CYS A 527 -15.65 4.13 5.58
C CYS A 527 -16.68 5.07 4.91
N GLY A 528 -17.09 4.73 3.69
CA GLY A 528 -18.02 5.50 2.86
C GLY A 528 -17.39 6.69 2.11
N LYS A 529 -16.14 7.06 2.43
CA LYS A 529 -15.38 8.10 1.71
C LYS A 529 -14.56 7.48 0.57
N PRO A 530 -13.97 8.27 -0.36
CA PRO A 530 -12.92 7.75 -1.24
C PRO A 530 -11.85 7.00 -0.43
N SER A 531 -11.47 5.78 -0.84
CA SER A 531 -10.38 5.05 -0.15
C SER A 531 -9.07 5.83 -0.21
N GLN A 532 -8.87 6.63 -1.26
CA GLN A 532 -7.88 7.69 -1.29
C GLN A 532 -8.47 8.92 -2.00
N ARG A 533 -8.49 10.05 -1.29
CA ARG A 533 -8.97 11.34 -1.79
C ARG A 533 -7.84 12.25 -2.26
N TRP A 534 -6.77 12.31 -1.47
CA TRP A 534 -5.65 13.21 -1.67
C TRP A 534 -4.44 12.46 -2.21
N TYR A 535 -3.80 13.03 -3.21
CA TYR A 535 -2.68 12.41 -3.92
C TYR A 535 -1.46 13.31 -3.81
N HIS A 536 -0.41 12.80 -3.16
CA HIS A 536 0.77 13.56 -2.77
C HIS A 536 1.50 14.15 -3.99
N VAL A 537 1.85 15.43 -3.89
CA VAL A 537 2.69 16.15 -4.84
C VAL A 537 4.01 16.53 -4.18
N PRO A 538 5.13 15.87 -4.53
CA PRO A 538 6.44 16.26 -4.06
C PRO A 538 6.76 17.69 -4.46
N ARG A 539 7.06 18.53 -3.46
CA ARG A 539 7.48 19.93 -3.66
C ARG A 539 8.65 20.06 -4.63
N SER A 540 9.58 19.09 -4.61
CA SER A 540 10.76 19.05 -5.47
C SER A 540 10.45 18.82 -6.95
N TRP A 541 9.24 18.38 -7.31
CA TRP A 541 8.82 18.23 -8.71
C TRP A 541 8.29 19.54 -9.31
N LEU A 542 8.11 20.58 -8.48
CA LEU A 542 7.54 21.85 -8.91
C LEU A 542 8.60 22.88 -9.25
N LYS A 543 8.38 23.56 -10.38
CA LYS A 543 9.02 24.82 -10.76
C LYS A 543 8.25 25.99 -10.12
N PRO A 544 8.84 27.19 -9.99
CA PRO A 544 8.12 28.36 -9.46
C PRO A 544 6.81 28.68 -10.21
N SER A 545 6.82 28.54 -11.54
CA SER A 545 5.68 28.79 -12.42
C SER A 545 5.61 27.78 -13.57
N GLY A 546 4.46 27.74 -14.25
CA GLY A 546 4.30 26.95 -15.47
C GLY A 546 4.39 25.43 -15.28
N ASN A 547 3.98 24.92 -14.11
CA ASN A 547 3.92 23.48 -13.87
C ASN A 547 2.77 22.89 -14.67
N LEU A 548 3.04 21.85 -15.45
CA LEU A 548 2.04 21.10 -16.20
C LEU A 548 1.46 20.00 -15.31
N LEU A 549 0.15 20.01 -15.08
CA LEU A 549 -0.59 18.89 -14.50
C LEU A 549 -1.39 18.21 -15.60
N VAL A 550 -1.18 16.90 -15.77
CA VAL A 550 -1.94 16.06 -16.69
C VAL A 550 -2.65 14.96 -15.90
N VAL A 551 -3.92 14.71 -16.23
CA VAL A 551 -4.74 13.67 -15.64
C VAL A 551 -5.35 12.85 -16.76
N PHE A 552 -5.14 11.54 -16.73
CA PHE A 552 -5.97 10.62 -17.49
C PHE A 552 -7.12 10.15 -16.60
N GLU A 553 -8.35 10.31 -17.08
CA GLU A 553 -9.60 9.92 -16.42
C GLU A 553 -10.24 8.76 -17.21
N GLU A 554 -10.17 7.57 -16.63
CA GLU A 554 -10.63 6.30 -17.18
C GLU A 554 -12.15 6.15 -17.11
N MET A 555 -12.78 6.54 -15.99
CA MET A 555 -14.21 6.25 -15.72
C MET A 555 -15.14 7.43 -16.02
N GLY A 556 -14.63 8.65 -15.90
CA GLY A 556 -15.38 9.90 -16.04
C GLY A 556 -15.47 10.66 -14.72
N GLY A 557 -15.06 11.93 -14.75
CA GLY A 557 -15.04 12.82 -13.60
C GLY A 557 -15.37 14.27 -13.97
N ASP A 558 -15.46 15.15 -12.96
CA ASP A 558 -15.55 16.59 -13.20
C ASP A 558 -14.23 17.27 -12.79
N PRO A 559 -13.39 17.68 -13.75
CA PRO A 559 -12.07 18.24 -13.46
C PRO A 559 -12.17 19.58 -12.71
N ARG A 560 -13.31 20.28 -12.77
CA ARG A 560 -13.52 21.55 -12.07
C ARG A 560 -13.52 21.42 -10.55
N GLY A 561 -13.79 20.22 -10.03
CA GLY A 561 -13.69 19.91 -8.60
C GLY A 561 -12.27 19.62 -8.11
N ILE A 562 -11.32 19.43 -9.02
CA ILE A 562 -9.92 19.19 -8.67
C ILE A 562 -9.32 20.47 -8.07
N SER A 563 -8.61 20.34 -6.95
CA SER A 563 -7.90 21.44 -6.32
C SER A 563 -6.54 21.02 -5.77
N LEU A 564 -5.58 21.95 -5.80
CA LEU A 564 -4.35 21.79 -5.04
C LEU A 564 -4.66 22.08 -3.57
N VAL A 565 -4.22 21.21 -2.68
CA VAL A 565 -4.37 21.35 -1.24
C VAL A 565 -3.00 21.42 -0.56
N LYS A 566 -2.90 22.21 0.51
CA LYS A 566 -1.77 22.15 1.44
C LYS A 566 -2.12 21.32 2.65
N ARG A 567 -1.14 20.60 3.18
CA ARG A 567 -1.24 19.84 4.42
C ARG A 567 -0.59 20.59 5.58
N THR A 568 -1.30 20.70 6.70
CA THR A 568 -0.76 21.27 7.94
C THR A 568 -1.11 20.38 9.12
N ALA A 569 -0.14 20.13 10.00
CA ALA A 569 -0.31 19.46 11.30
C ALA A 569 0.28 20.36 12.38
N LYS A 570 -0.54 21.28 12.90
CA LYS A 570 -0.16 22.29 13.91
C LYS A 570 -1.27 22.46 14.93
#